data_AF-A0A1Z5SDM9-F1
#
_entry.id   AF-A0A1Z5SDM9-F1
#
_cell.length_a   1.000
_cell.length_b   1.000
_cell.length_c   1.000
_cell.angle_alpha   90.00
_cell.angle_beta   90.00
_cell.angle_gamma   90.00
#
_symmetry.space_group_name_H-M   'P 1'
#
loop_
_entity.id
_entity.type
_entity.pdbx_description
1 polymer ?
#
loop_
_entity_poly.entity_id
_entity_poly.type
_entity_poly.pdbx_seq_one_letter_code
_entity_poly.pdbx_strand_id
1 'polypeptide(L)'
;MLKTSVGELKLSPVKEEGKFVFYNDFITINGKVSKGDKIKIFVESYQPLGNKIMIPETSHSSAMLVVRGEQLRHDGLTGHETLNNLYEHVSTLYKNRFYFGDKA
;
A
#
# COMPACT_ATOMS: atom_id res chain seq x y z
N MET A 1 4.57 13.24 -0.66
CA MET A 1 4.95 11.85 -0.98
C MET A 1 5.13 11.12 0.33
N LEU A 2 4.80 9.83 0.38
CA LEU A 2 4.88 9.04 1.60
C LEU A 2 5.88 7.91 1.39
N LYS A 3 6.98 7.95 2.15
CA LYS A 3 8.15 7.10 1.95
C LYS A 3 8.23 6.07 3.06
N THR A 4 8.22 4.80 2.67
CA THR A 4 8.54 3.70 3.56
C THR A 4 9.83 3.03 3.11
N SER A 5 10.25 2.06 3.89
CA SER A 5 11.36 1.15 3.57
C SER A 5 11.08 0.22 2.38
N VAL A 6 9.89 0.28 1.77
CA VAL A 6 9.48 -0.46 0.57
C VAL A 6 9.34 0.46 -0.65
N GLY A 7 9.39 1.78 -0.46
CA GLY A 7 9.33 2.74 -1.57
C GLY A 7 8.35 3.87 -1.31
N GLU A 8 8.10 4.67 -2.34
CA GLU A 8 7.31 5.89 -2.26
C GLU A 8 5.91 5.69 -2.84
N LEU A 9 4.89 5.95 -2.01
CA LEU A 9 3.49 5.91 -2.42
C LEU A 9 3.10 7.26 -3.02
N LYS A 10 2.49 7.22 -4.22
CA LYS A 10 1.92 8.41 -4.87
C LYS A 10 0.68 8.85 -4.10
N LEU A 11 0.60 10.14 -3.80
CA LEU A 11 -0.51 10.73 -3.03
C LEU A 11 -1.64 11.27 -3.90
N SER A 12 -1.52 11.16 -5.23
CA SER A 12 -2.59 11.46 -6.18
C SER A 12 -3.30 10.16 -6.54
N PRO A 13 -4.42 9.81 -5.89
CA PRO A 13 -5.07 8.54 -6.14
C PRO A 13 -5.75 8.55 -7.51
N VAL A 14 -5.86 7.37 -8.11
CA VAL A 14 -6.70 7.15 -9.28
C VAL A 14 -8.02 6.49 -8.88
N LYS A 15 -9.02 6.51 -9.76
CA LYS A 15 -10.26 5.77 -9.57
C LYS A 15 -10.18 4.41 -10.28
N GLU A 16 -10.37 3.33 -9.53
CA GLU A 16 -10.38 1.95 -10.03
C GLU A 16 -11.43 1.18 -9.22
N GLU A 17 -12.34 0.45 -9.87
CA GLU A 17 -13.41 -0.32 -9.21
C GLU A 17 -14.25 0.52 -8.22
N GLY A 18 -14.50 1.80 -8.52
CA GLY A 18 -15.23 2.73 -7.65
C GLY A 18 -14.44 3.24 -6.43
N LYS A 19 -13.27 2.65 -6.14
CA LYS A 19 -12.39 3.01 -5.01
C LYS A 19 -11.35 4.04 -5.42
N PHE A 20 -10.78 4.72 -4.43
CA PHE A 20 -9.59 5.55 -4.59
C PHE A 20 -8.34 4.70 -4.40
N VAL A 21 -7.43 4.75 -5.36
CA VAL A 21 -6.26 3.87 -5.38
C VAL A 21 -4.97 4.65 -5.31
N PHE A 22 -4.24 4.44 -4.22
CA PHE A 22 -2.89 4.93 -4.01
C PHE A 22 -1.90 3.84 -4.38
N TYR A 23 -0.84 4.16 -5.11
CA TYR A 23 0.10 3.14 -5.59
C TYR A 23 1.53 3.65 -5.68
N ASN A 24 2.48 2.72 -5.73
CA ASN A 24 3.87 2.98 -6.10
C ASN A 24 4.16 2.40 -7.49
N ASP A 25 5.15 2.95 -8.18
CA ASP A 25 5.55 2.45 -9.52
C ASP A 25 6.47 1.23 -9.42
N PHE A 26 7.26 1.16 -8.35
CA PHE A 26 8.22 0.11 -8.07
C PHE A 26 8.48 0.04 -6.57
N ILE A 27 8.97 -1.12 -6.13
CA ILE A 27 9.43 -1.34 -4.76
C ILE A 27 10.93 -1.11 -4.66
N THR A 28 11.37 -0.44 -3.60
CA THR A 28 12.78 -0.23 -3.26
C THR A 28 13.04 -0.70 -1.84
N ILE A 29 13.93 -1.68 -1.67
CA ILE A 29 14.37 -2.17 -0.35
C ILE A 29 15.89 -2.15 -0.30
N ASN A 30 16.47 -1.52 0.72
CA ASN A 30 17.93 -1.44 0.93
C ASN A 30 18.68 -0.95 -0.33
N GLY A 31 18.10 0.02 -1.05
CA GLY A 31 18.65 0.56 -2.30
C GLY A 31 18.46 -0.29 -3.56
N LYS A 32 17.94 -1.53 -3.43
CA LYS A 32 17.61 -2.39 -4.58
C LYS A 32 16.20 -2.10 -5.07
N VAL A 33 16.07 -1.85 -6.37
CA VAL A 33 14.80 -1.54 -7.04
C VAL A 33 14.23 -2.77 -7.74
N SER A 34 13.01 -3.15 -7.37
CA SER A 34 12.19 -4.16 -8.03
C SER A 34 11.14 -3.50 -8.93
N LYS A 35 11.46 -3.27 -10.21
CA LYS A 35 10.55 -2.58 -11.15
C LYS A 35 9.27 -3.34 -11.50
N GLY A 36 9.26 -4.66 -11.31
CA GLY A 36 8.07 -5.49 -11.53
C GLY A 36 7.14 -5.56 -10.31
N ASP A 37 7.62 -5.11 -9.15
CA ASP A 37 6.90 -5.25 -7.90
C ASP A 37 6.28 -3.91 -7.50
N LYS A 38 5.00 -3.92 -7.12
CA LYS A 38 4.24 -2.73 -6.73
C LYS A 38 3.17 -3.04 -5.70
N ILE A 39 2.73 -2.00 -5.02
CA ILE A 39 1.67 -2.00 -4.03
C ILE A 39 0.60 -1.04 -4.51
N LYS A 40 -0.64 -1.51 -4.55
CA LYS A 40 -1.84 -0.67 -4.65
C LYS A 40 -2.62 -0.75 -3.34
N ILE A 41 -3.11 0.39 -2.88
CA ILE A 41 -3.99 0.52 -1.72
C ILE A 41 -5.29 1.13 -2.20
N PHE A 42 -6.39 0.44 -1.93
CA PHE A 42 -7.73 0.82 -2.30
C PHE A 42 -8.48 1.26 -1.05
N VAL A 43 -9.05 2.46 -1.09
CA VAL A 43 -9.87 3.02 -0.01
C VAL A 43 -11.19 3.53 -0.58
N GLU A 44 -12.26 3.44 0.19
CA GLU A 44 -13.59 3.89 -0.27
C GLU A 44 -13.69 5.42 -0.26
N SER A 45 -13.09 6.04 0.76
CA SER A 45 -13.01 7.48 0.92
C SER A 45 -11.74 7.85 1.68
N TYR A 46 -11.35 9.12 1.56
CA TYR A 46 -10.23 9.68 2.32
C TYR A 46 -10.47 11.18 2.55
N GLN A 47 -9.83 11.72 3.57
CA GLN A 47 -9.83 13.15 3.85
C GLN A 47 -8.40 13.68 3.96
N PRO A 48 -8.01 14.70 3.19
CA PRO A 48 -6.74 15.37 3.41
C PRO A 48 -6.80 16.18 4.71
N LEU A 49 -5.81 15.98 5.59
CA LEU A 49 -5.65 16.74 6.84
C LEU A 49 -4.19 17.22 6.95
N GLY A 50 -3.95 18.46 6.50
CA GLY A 50 -2.61 19.01 6.37
C GLY A 50 -1.76 18.14 5.44
N ASN A 51 -0.68 17.57 5.98
CA ASN A 51 0.22 16.68 5.24
C ASN A 51 -0.16 15.19 5.32
N LYS A 52 -1.29 14.86 5.95
CA LYS A 52 -1.77 13.49 6.13
C LYS A 52 -2.98 13.22 5.25
N ILE A 53 -3.14 11.95 4.86
CA ILE A 53 -4.36 11.43 4.26
C ILE A 53 -5.02 10.55 5.31
N MET A 54 -6.15 11.01 5.83
CA MET A 54 -6.98 10.30 6.79
C MET A 54 -7.84 9.29 6.06
N ILE A 55 -7.97 8.10 6.61
CA ILE A 55 -8.88 7.06 6.14
C ILE A 55 -9.90 6.84 7.27
N PRO A 56 -11.21 6.90 7.00
CA PRO A 56 -12.21 6.63 8.03
C PRO A 56 -11.99 5.25 8.63
N GLU A 57 -12.02 5.12 9.96
CA GLU A 57 -11.76 3.85 10.66
C GLU A 57 -12.72 2.73 10.25
N THR A 58 -13.95 3.10 9.87
CA THR A 58 -14.99 2.18 9.38
C THR A 58 -14.82 1.82 7.90
N SER A 59 -13.85 2.40 7.19
CA SER A 59 -13.62 2.12 5.78
C SER A 59 -13.00 0.73 5.61
N HIS A 60 -13.59 -0.08 4.72
CA HIS A 60 -13.00 -1.35 4.32
C HIS A 60 -11.94 -1.13 3.23
N SER A 61 -10.70 -0.94 3.66
CA SER A 61 -9.58 -0.85 2.73
C SER A 61 -9.18 -2.22 2.20
N SER A 62 -8.57 -2.24 1.03
CA SER A 62 -7.93 -3.43 0.47
C SER A 62 -6.58 -3.07 -0.11
N ALA A 63 -5.69 -4.04 -0.25
CA ALA A 63 -4.40 -3.85 -0.89
C ALA A 63 -4.15 -4.94 -1.92
N MET A 64 -3.39 -4.60 -2.96
CA MET A 64 -2.92 -5.54 -3.95
C MET A 64 -1.41 -5.43 -4.06
N LEU A 65 -0.74 -6.53 -3.78
CA LEU A 65 0.68 -6.71 -4.00
C LEU A 65 0.83 -7.33 -5.38
N VAL A 66 1.54 -6.66 -6.28
CA VAL A 66 1.97 -7.26 -7.54
C VAL A 66 3.44 -7.58 -7.38
N VAL A 67 3.83 -8.83 -7.55
CA VAL A 67 5.20 -9.31 -7.35
C VAL A 67 5.57 -10.19 -8.53
N ARG A 68 6.55 -9.77 -9.32
CA ARG A 68 7.03 -10.50 -10.51
C ARG A 68 5.91 -10.90 -11.49
N GLY A 69 4.86 -10.09 -11.59
CA GLY A 69 3.69 -10.32 -12.44
C GLY A 69 2.54 -11.07 -11.77
N GLU A 70 2.76 -11.68 -10.60
CA GLU A 70 1.70 -12.30 -9.81
C GLU A 70 0.99 -11.26 -8.94
N GLN A 71 -0.33 -11.41 -8.76
CA GLN A 71 -1.13 -10.50 -7.96
C GLN A 71 -1.66 -11.21 -6.71
N LEU A 72 -1.46 -10.58 -5.55
CA LEU A 72 -1.98 -11.04 -4.27
C LEU A 72 -2.83 -9.94 -3.65
N ARG A 73 -4.10 -10.24 -3.41
CA ARG A 73 -5.07 -9.31 -2.83
C ARG A 73 -5.24 -9.58 -1.33
N HIS A 74 -5.29 -8.51 -0.55
CA HIS A 74 -5.59 -8.48 0.86
C HIS A 74 -6.80 -7.57 1.07
N ASP A 75 -7.97 -8.15 1.31
CA ASP A 75 -9.21 -7.42 1.56
C ASP A 75 -9.50 -7.28 3.06
N GLY A 76 -10.38 -6.35 3.42
CA GLY A 76 -10.85 -6.18 4.79
C GLY A 76 -9.80 -5.58 5.75
N LEU A 77 -8.89 -4.75 5.23
CA LEU A 77 -7.94 -4.01 6.05
C LEU A 77 -8.68 -2.87 6.76
N THR A 78 -8.73 -2.92 8.09
CA THR A 78 -9.46 -1.98 8.96
C THR A 78 -8.58 -1.47 10.09
N GLY A 79 -8.99 -0.41 10.78
CA GLY A 79 -8.27 0.12 11.94
C GLY A 79 -6.99 0.91 11.61
N HIS A 80 -6.87 1.37 10.35
CA HIS A 80 -5.75 2.20 9.91
C HIS A 80 -6.23 3.64 9.65
N GLU A 81 -6.15 4.50 10.67
CA GLU A 81 -6.64 5.89 10.65
C GLU A 81 -6.01 6.77 9.55
N THR A 82 -4.83 6.39 9.05
CA THR A 82 -4.11 7.15 8.02
C THR A 82 -3.59 6.23 6.92
N LEU A 83 -3.45 6.79 5.72
CA LEU A 83 -2.80 6.13 4.59
C LEU A 83 -1.36 5.71 4.92
N ASN A 84 -0.67 6.46 5.81
CA ASN A 84 0.66 6.09 6.27
C ASN A 84 0.65 4.75 6.99
N ASN A 85 -0.21 4.61 7.99
CA ASN A 85 -0.29 3.40 8.81
C ASN A 85 -0.73 2.21 7.96
N LEU A 86 -1.67 2.43 7.04
CA LEU A 86 -2.11 1.38 6.11
C LEU A 86 -0.98 0.95 5.17
N TYR A 87 -0.22 1.90 4.61
CA TYR A 87 0.88 1.58 3.72
C TYR A 87 2.06 0.94 4.44
N GLU A 88 2.37 1.33 5.67
CA GLU A 88 3.36 0.65 6.51
C GLU A 88 2.95 -0.80 6.82
N HIS A 89 1.68 -1.02 7.14
CA HIS A 89 1.14 -2.37 7.36
C HIS A 89 1.29 -3.24 6.11
N VAL A 90 0.84 -2.75 4.94
CA VAL A 90 0.93 -3.48 3.67
C VAL A 90 2.38 -3.69 3.24
N SER A 91 3.24 -2.71 3.46
CA SER A 91 4.70 -2.82 3.24
C SER A 91 5.32 -3.93 4.09
N THR A 92 4.84 -4.10 5.32
CA THR A 92 5.29 -5.17 6.22
C THR A 92 4.82 -6.55 5.71
N LEU A 93 3.58 -6.68 5.25
CA LEU A 93 3.10 -7.91 4.61
C LEU A 93 3.97 -8.30 3.41
N TYR A 94 4.27 -7.32 2.55
CA TYR A 94 5.16 -7.55 1.40
C TYR A 94 6.54 -8.04 1.84
N LYS A 95 7.16 -7.36 2.81
CA LYS A 95 8.50 -7.72 3.29
C LYS A 95 8.55 -9.12 3.90
N ASN A 96 7.59 -9.43 4.76
CA ASN A 96 7.53 -10.72 5.42
C ASN A 96 7.39 -11.84 4.39
N ARG A 97 6.50 -11.67 3.41
CA ARG A 97 6.22 -12.72 2.43
C ARG A 97 7.30 -12.87 1.36
N PHE A 98 7.86 -11.77 0.85
CA PHE A 98 8.68 -11.80 -0.37
C PHE A 98 10.14 -11.41 -0.19
N TYR A 99 10.48 -10.72 0.90
CA TYR A 99 11.85 -10.25 1.13
C TYR A 99 12.59 -11.07 2.19
N PHE A 100 11.96 -11.32 3.33
CA PHE A 100 12.55 -12.15 4.39
C PHE A 100 12.27 -13.65 4.19
N GLY A 101 11.32 -13.99 3.32
CA GLY A 101 10.75 -15.34 3.19
C GLY A 101 9.81 -15.67 4.35
N ASP A 102 8.93 -16.65 4.15
CA ASP A 102 8.15 -17.19 5.25
C ASP A 102 9.13 -17.65 6.34
N LYS A 103 9.16 -16.91 7.46
CA LYS A 103 9.62 -17.50 8.71
C LYS A 103 8.56 -18.53 9.08
N ALA A 104 8.75 -19.74 8.57
CA ALA A 104 8.12 -20.94 9.08
C ALA A 104 8.40 -21.09 10.58
#